data_AF-A9NHL4-F1
#
_entry.id   AF-A9NHL4-F1
#
_cell.length_a   1.000
_cell.length_b   1.000
_cell.length_c   1.000
_cell.angle_alpha   90.00
_cell.angle_beta   90.00
_cell.angle_gamma   90.00
#
_symmetry.space_group_name_H-M   'P 1'
#
loop_
_entity.id
_entity.type
_entity.pdbx_description
1 polymer ?
#
loop_
_entity_poly.entity_id
_entity_poly.type
_entity_poly.pdbx_seq_one_letter_code
_entity_poly.pdbx_strand_id
1 'polypeptide(L)' 'MHLSSDDSVLIRVPKHLVVSTHEHPEPYGEAIVVLVNGMYTDVYTKSDGEYYTTTNDDDLIAYLKQFLDEPLK' A
#
# COMPACT_ATOMS: atom_id res chain seq x y z
N MET A 1 21.63 -8.97 -22.15
CA MET A 1 21.56 -9.59 -20.81
C MET A 1 20.49 -8.85 -20.03
N HIS A 2 19.54 -9.59 -19.44
CA HIS A 2 18.66 -9.27 -18.31
C HIS A 2 17.99 -7.88 -18.19
N LEU A 3 16.63 -7.89 -18.18
CA LEU A 3 15.73 -6.90 -17.53
C LEU A 3 16.22 -6.64 -16.07
N SER A 4 16.00 -5.53 -15.35
CA SER A 4 14.79 -4.75 -15.09
C SER A 4 15.12 -3.81 -13.91
N SER A 5 14.71 -2.53 -13.96
CA SER A 5 14.60 -1.65 -12.78
C SER A 5 13.55 -0.57 -13.05
N ASP A 6 12.28 -0.98 -13.15
CA ASP A 6 11.19 -0.13 -12.67
C ASP A 6 11.21 -0.29 -11.14
N ASP A 7 11.88 0.64 -10.44
CA ASP A 7 12.13 0.57 -9.00
C ASP A 7 10.82 0.78 -8.21
N SER A 8 9.99 -0.25 -8.14
CA SER A 8 8.87 -0.31 -7.21
C SER A 8 9.40 -0.40 -5.78
N VAL A 9 8.75 0.33 -4.88
CA VAL A 9 9.06 0.32 -3.46
C VAL A 9 7.99 -0.44 -2.71
N LEU A 10 8.45 -1.13 -1.66
CA LEU A 10 7.59 -1.74 -0.67
C LEU A 10 7.31 -0.73 0.44
N ILE A 11 6.05 -0.36 0.64
CA ILE A 11 5.65 0.64 1.62
C ILE A 11 4.46 0.14 2.46
N ARG A 12 4.48 0.46 3.75
CA ARG A 12 3.37 0.17 4.66
C ARG A 12 2.19 1.08 4.35
N VAL A 13 0.99 0.53 4.39
CA VAL A 13 -0.28 1.25 4.28
C VAL A 13 -0.91 1.32 5.67
N PRO A 14 -0.86 2.47 6.37
CA PRO A 14 -1.46 2.59 7.69
C PRO A 14 -2.98 2.36 7.64
N LYS A 15 -3.47 1.40 8.43
CA LYS A 15 -4.90 1.01 8.43
C LYS A 15 -5.86 2.15 8.77
N HIS A 16 -5.42 3.16 9.53
CA HIS A 16 -6.25 4.32 9.85
C HIS A 16 -6.53 5.22 8.63
N LEU A 17 -5.78 5.06 7.54
CA LEU A 17 -6.03 5.75 6.26
C LEU A 17 -7.02 4.98 5.38
N VAL A 18 -7.39 3.74 5.72
CA VAL A 18 -8.29 2.91 4.92
C VAL A 18 -9.74 3.26 5.22
N VAL A 19 -10.49 3.65 4.20
CA VAL A 19 -11.93 3.95 4.26
C VAL A 19 -12.76 2.71 3.96
N SER A 20 -12.34 1.92 2.96
CA SER A 20 -13.02 0.68 2.58
C SER A 20 -12.01 -0.35 2.07
N THR A 21 -12.37 -1.62 2.26
CA THR A 21 -11.63 -2.78 1.76
C THR A 21 -12.54 -3.55 0.83
N HIS A 22 -12.00 -3.97 -0.31
CA HIS A 22 -12.67 -4.73 -1.35
C HIS A 22 -11.89 -6.01 -1.61
N GLU A 23 -12.60 -7.07 -1.99
CA GLU A 23 -11.96 -8.30 -2.46
C GLU A 23 -11.14 -7.99 -3.72
N HIS A 24 -9.96 -8.61 -3.82
CA HIS A 24 -9.15 -8.48 -5.01
C HIS A 24 -9.84 -9.22 -6.18
N PRO A 25 -9.94 -8.62 -7.38
CA PRO A 25 -10.63 -9.25 -8.52
C PRO A 25 -9.92 -10.53 -9.00
N GLU A 26 -8.61 -10.63 -8.76
CA GLU A 26 -7.81 -11.82 -9.05
C GLU A 26 -7.56 -12.67 -7.81
N PRO A 27 -7.49 -14.01 -7.92
CA PRO A 27 -7.37 -14.93 -6.78
C PRO A 27 -6.01 -14.88 -6.06
N TYR A 28 -5.03 -14.17 -6.63
CA TYR A 28 -3.67 -14.08 -6.08
C TYR A 28 -3.43 -12.79 -5.27
N GLY A 29 -4.29 -11.78 -5.44
CA GLY A 29 -4.23 -10.56 -4.63
C GLY A 29 -5.08 -10.71 -3.38
N GLU A 30 -4.68 -10.06 -2.29
CA GLU A 30 -5.35 -10.22 -1.00
C GLU A 30 -6.54 -9.27 -0.87
N ALA A 31 -6.32 -7.97 -1.05
CA ALA A 31 -7.39 -6.98 -1.03
C ALA A 31 -7.03 -5.72 -1.81
N ILE A 32 -8.05 -4.96 -2.21
CA ILE A 32 -7.90 -3.56 -2.66
C ILE A 32 -8.45 -2.67 -1.55
N VAL A 33 -7.71 -1.63 -1.18
CA VAL A 33 -8.17 -0.64 -0.20
C VAL A 33 -8.35 0.72 -0.86
N VAL A 34 -9.35 1.46 -0.39
CA VAL A 34 -9.53 2.89 -0.72
C VAL A 34 -9.06 3.71 0.47
N LEU A 35 -8.21 4.70 0.21
CA LEU A 35 -7.63 5.59 1.20
C LEU A 35 -8.50 6.84 1.41
N VAL A 36 -8.35 7.51 2.55
CA VAL A 36 -9.10 8.73 2.90
C VAL A 36 -8.94 9.89 1.92
N ASN A 37 -7.85 9.91 1.15
CA ASN A 37 -7.61 10.90 0.09
C ASN A 37 -8.22 10.51 -1.27
N GLY A 38 -8.92 9.37 -1.36
CA GLY A 38 -9.55 8.86 -2.57
C GLY A 38 -8.66 8.00 -3.46
N MET A 39 -7.37 7.84 -3.14
CA MET A 39 -6.50 6.86 -3.82
C MET A 39 -6.93 5.44 -3.48
N TYR A 40 -6.60 4.48 -4.34
CA TYR A 40 -6.77 3.07 -4.05
C TYR A 40 -5.50 2.29 -4.41
N THR A 41 -5.26 1.19 -3.72
CA THR A 41 -4.11 0.33 -3.96
C THR A 41 -4.44 -1.09 -3.55
N ASP A 42 -3.83 -2.07 -4.20
CA ASP A 42 -3.77 -3.42 -3.66
C ASP A 42 -2.90 -3.43 -2.41
N VAL A 43 -3.29 -4.27 -1.45
CA VAL A 43 -2.51 -4.53 -0.24
C VAL A 43 -2.42 -6.02 0.02
N TYR A 44 -1.37 -6.38 0.72
CA TYR A 44 -1.23 -7.68 1.36
C TYR A 44 -0.82 -7.51 2.82
N THR A 45 -1.19 -8.48 3.65
CA THR A 45 -0.90 -8.49 5.08
C THR A 45 0.37 -9.28 5.33
N LYS A 46 1.33 -8.68 6.06
CA LYS A 46 2.54 -9.37 6.50
C LYS A 46 2.35 -10.03 7.87
N SER A 47 3.38 -10.73 8.34
CA SER A 47 3.38 -11.43 9.64
C SER A 47 3.17 -10.51 10.85
N ASP A 48 3.41 -9.20 10.70
CA ASP A 48 3.10 -8.18 11.71
C ASP A 48 1.62 -7.80 11.76
N GLY A 49 0.81 -8.33 10.84
CA GLY A 49 -0.61 -8.01 10.70
C GLY A 49 -0.86 -6.65 10.03
N GLU A 50 0.15 -5.95 9.56
CA GLU A 50 0.03 -4.65 8.90
C GLU A 50 -0.16 -4.80 7.38
N TYR A 51 -0.75 -3.79 6.75
CA TYR A 51 -0.92 -3.74 5.31
C TYR A 51 0.31 -3.17 4.63
N TYR A 52 0.68 -3.78 3.51
CA TYR A 52 1.76 -3.34 2.66
C TYR A 52 1.32 -3.34 1.20
N THR A 53 1.90 -2.45 0.42
CA THR A 53 1.78 -2.45 -1.04
C THR A 53 3.16 -2.34 -1.67
N THR A 54 3.32 -2.92 -2.85
CA THR A 54 4.50 -2.74 -3.69
C THR A 54 4.08 -1.86 -4.87
N THR A 55 4.60 -0.65 -4.95
CA THR A 55 4.15 0.34 -5.93
C THR A 55 5.30 1.18 -6.46
N ASN A 56 5.18 1.67 -7.69
CA ASN A 56 6.03 2.71 -8.28
C ASN A 56 5.26 4.03 -8.49
N ASP A 57 4.07 4.15 -7.91
CA ASP A 57 3.27 5.38 -7.96
C ASP A 57 3.83 6.40 -6.96
N ASP A 58 4.50 7.43 -7.49
CA ASP A 58 5.16 8.47 -6.69
C ASP A 58 4.19 9.25 -5.79
N ASP A 59 2.94 9.47 -6.22
CA ASP A 59 1.95 10.21 -5.44
C ASP A 59 1.45 9.38 -4.25
N LEU A 60 1.20 8.09 -4.47
CA LEU A 60 0.87 7.16 -3.40
C LEU A 60 2.02 7.02 -2.40
N ILE A 61 3.26 6.90 -2.89
CA ILE A 61 4.46 6.82 -2.06
C ILE A 61 4.61 8.08 -1.20
N ALA A 62 4.49 9.26 -1.82
CA ALA A 62 4.61 10.54 -1.14
C ALA A 62 3.50 10.74 -0.11
N TYR A 63 2.28 10.28 -0.41
CA TYR A 63 1.16 10.33 0.51
C TYR A 63 1.40 9.45 1.74
N LEU A 64 1.72 8.16 1.53
CA LEU A 64 1.91 7.22 2.64
C LEU A 64 3.06 7.60 3.56
N LYS A 65 4.18 8.13 3.00
CA LYS A 65 5.33 8.57 3.79
C LYS A 65 4.99 9.63 4.84
N GLN A 66 3.98 10.47 4.62
CA GLN A 66 3.55 11.49 5.59
C GLN A 66 3.05 10.89 6.91
N PHE A 67 2.65 9.62 6.92
CA PHE A 67 2.06 8.93 8.07
C PHE A 67 2.96 7.83 8.65
N LEU A 68 4.18 7.65 8.11
CA LEU A 68 5.15 6.69 8.62
C LEU A 68 6.05 7.28 9.71
N ASP A 69 6.20 8.59 9.73
CA ASP A 69 7.03 9.33 10.70
C ASP A 69 6.25 9.84 11.92
N GLU A 70 4.95 9.54 12.04
CA GLU A 70 4.23 9.86 13.27
C GLU A 70 4.67 8.91 14.39
N PRO A 71 5.30 9.42 15.49
CA PRO A 71 5.52 8.59 16.66
C PRO A 71 4.16 8.15 17.19
N LEU A 72 3.99 6.82 17.33
CA LEU A 72 2.87 6.22 18.03
C LEU A 72 2.68 6.95 19.36
N LYS A 73 1.63 7.77 19.48
CA LYS A 73 1.23 8.44 20.72
C LYS A 73 0.61 7.45 21.69
#